data_AF-A0A937X517-F1
#
_entry.id   AF-A0A937X517-F1
#
_cell.length_a   1.000
_cell.length_b   1.000
_cell.length_c   1.000
_cell.angle_alpha   90.00
_cell.angle_beta   90.00
_cell.angle_gamma   90.00
#
_symmetry.space_group_name_H-M   'P 1'
#
loop_
_entity.id
_entity.type
_entity.pdbx_description
1 polymer ?
#
loop_
_entity_poly.entity_id
_entity_poly.type
_entity_poly.pdbx_seq_one_letter_code
_entity_poly.pdbx_strand_id
1 'polypeptide(L)'
;APAWREIRWDWRKLGLFAIGAAISLCYGAYYNWERFGNPFENGYNILLTHDPIADFGRRASFALEYAQRNIPFYLFHGPARLDKFPWYGPEIWGLGIFYATPALILAALADWRKPLHQVALICALAVQGLYFLFVGDGRTQFGMRYSLDYLPVMMLLIAAGTAHRFGRLPIILTVAGILVEIWGLVTWHAMGW
;
A
#
# COMPACT_ATOMS: atom_id res chain seq x y z
N ALA A 1 -17.17 23.15 18.74
CA ALA A 1 -15.78 22.83 19.18
C ALA A 1 -15.20 21.78 18.25
N PRO A 2 -13.88 21.76 17.95
CA PRO A 2 -13.33 20.74 17.07
C PRO A 2 -13.47 19.37 17.74
N ALA A 3 -13.97 18.38 16.99
CA ALA A 3 -14.42 17.09 17.51
C ALA A 3 -13.32 16.21 18.14
N TRP A 4 -12.04 16.61 18.07
CA TRP A 4 -10.95 15.97 18.83
C TRP A 4 -10.97 16.30 20.33
N ARG A 5 -11.70 17.34 20.77
CA ARG A 5 -11.80 17.72 22.19
C ARG A 5 -12.65 16.77 23.04
N GLU A 6 -13.41 15.86 22.44
CA GLU A 6 -14.28 14.90 23.14
C GLU A 6 -13.81 13.45 22.98
N ILE A 7 -12.53 13.22 22.68
CA ILE A 7 -11.96 11.86 22.72
C ILE A 7 -11.88 11.43 24.18
N ARG A 8 -12.96 10.80 24.65
CA ARG A 8 -12.97 10.06 25.91
C ARG A 8 -12.29 8.73 25.67
N TRP A 9 -11.04 8.61 26.12
CA TRP A 9 -10.30 7.36 26.09
C TRP A 9 -11.08 6.29 26.87
N ASP A 10 -11.57 5.30 26.14
CA ASP A 10 -12.19 4.12 26.73
C ASP A 10 -11.09 3.09 26.97
N TRP A 11 -10.53 3.10 28.18
CA TRP A 11 -9.46 2.20 28.59
C TRP A 11 -9.81 0.72 28.43
N ARG A 12 -11.10 0.37 28.48
CA ARG A 12 -11.53 -1.01 28.22
C ARG A 12 -11.35 -1.36 26.75
N LYS A 13 -11.80 -0.48 25.84
CA LYS A 13 -11.59 -0.67 24.40
C LYS A 13 -10.11 -0.68 24.03
N LEU A 14 -9.32 0.19 24.66
CA LEU A 14 -7.87 0.20 24.46
C LEU A 14 -7.24 -1.11 24.98
N GLY A 15 -7.68 -1.60 26.14
CA GLY A 15 -7.24 -2.88 26.68
C GLY A 15 -7.59 -4.06 25.77
N LEU A 16 -8.82 -4.11 25.25
CA LEU A 16 -9.24 -5.14 24.29
C LEU A 16 -8.44 -5.08 22.99
N PHE A 17 -8.19 -3.88 22.47
CA PHE A 17 -7.32 -3.70 21.31
C PHE A 17 -5.89 -4.17 21.59
N ALA A 18 -5.32 -3.78 22.74
CA ALA A 18 -3.98 -4.18 23.15
C ALA A 18 -3.87 -5.71 23.31
N ILE A 19 -4.89 -6.37 23.84
CA ILE A 19 -4.93 -7.84 23.94
C ILE A 19 -4.94 -8.47 22.54
N GLY A 20 -5.80 -8.01 21.63
CA GLY A 20 -5.83 -8.52 20.26
C GLY A 20 -4.52 -8.31 19.50
N ALA A 21 -3.91 -7.13 19.66
CA ALA A 21 -2.60 -6.82 19.10
C ALA A 21 -1.50 -7.72 19.72
N ALA A 22 -1.52 -7.91 21.04
CA ALA A 22 -0.57 -8.76 21.74
C ALA A 22 -0.65 -10.23 21.27
N ILE A 23 -1.86 -10.79 21.09
CA ILE A 23 -2.04 -12.14 20.55
C ILE A 23 -1.38 -12.26 19.17
N SER A 24 -1.62 -11.28 18.29
CA SER A 24 -1.06 -11.28 16.93
C SER A 24 0.46 -11.15 16.94
N LEU A 25 1.00 -10.26 17.78
CA LEU A 25 2.45 -10.06 17.94
C LEU A 25 3.14 -11.28 18.56
N CYS A 26 2.55 -11.88 19.58
CA CYS A 26 3.07 -13.10 20.21
C CYS A 26 3.06 -14.28 19.24
N TYR A 27 1.99 -14.44 18.45
CA TYR A 27 1.96 -15.47 17.41
C TYR A 27 3.03 -15.22 16.33
N GLY A 28 3.20 -13.97 15.89
CA GLY A 28 4.26 -13.61 14.94
C GLY A 28 5.66 -13.87 15.48
N ALA A 29 5.91 -13.52 16.75
CA ALA A 29 7.16 -13.80 17.44
C ALA A 29 7.45 -15.30 17.58
N TYR A 30 6.43 -16.08 17.94
CA TYR A 30 6.53 -17.55 17.98
C TYR A 30 6.84 -18.14 16.60
N TYR A 31 6.14 -17.68 15.57
CA TYR A 31 6.38 -18.10 14.19
C TYR A 31 7.81 -17.77 13.72
N ASN A 32 8.32 -16.59 14.07
CA ASN A 32 9.69 -16.20 13.77
C ASN A 32 10.72 -17.04 14.56
N TRP A 33 10.43 -17.39 15.80
CA TRP A 33 11.26 -18.31 16.58
C TRP A 33 11.39 -19.67 15.89
N GLU A 34 10.28 -20.28 15.47
CA GLU A 34 10.30 -21.58 14.77
C GLU A 34 11.06 -21.51 13.44
N ARG A 35 10.99 -20.39 12.73
CA ARG A 35 11.67 -20.21 11.42
C ARG A 35 13.14 -19.87 11.51
N PHE A 36 13.51 -19.00 12.45
CA PHE A 36 14.80 -18.33 12.48
C PHE A 36 15.56 -18.49 13.80
N GLY A 37 14.94 -19.14 14.81
CA GLY A 37 15.50 -19.24 16.16
C GLY A 37 15.53 -17.92 16.94
N ASN A 38 14.92 -16.86 16.41
CA ASN A 38 14.90 -15.53 17.00
C ASN A 38 13.51 -14.89 16.79
N PRO A 39 12.80 -14.49 17.86
CA PRO A 39 11.43 -13.98 17.73
C PRO A 39 11.36 -12.59 17.09
N PHE A 40 12.50 -11.87 17.07
CA PHE A 40 12.63 -10.55 16.47
C PHE A 40 13.22 -10.57 15.06
N GLU A 41 13.64 -11.74 14.55
CA GLU A 41 14.08 -11.89 13.16
C GLU A 41 12.85 -12.07 12.27
N ASN A 42 12.62 -11.13 11.36
CA ASN A 42 11.48 -11.16 10.43
C ASN A 42 11.85 -11.69 9.03
N GLY A 43 13.10 -12.10 8.85
CA GLY A 43 13.65 -12.64 7.61
C GLY A 43 14.20 -11.58 6.65
N TYR A 44 13.98 -10.28 6.91
CA TYR A 44 14.51 -9.23 6.04
C TYR A 44 16.02 -9.12 6.15
N ASN A 45 16.63 -9.30 7.33
CA ASN A 45 18.10 -9.26 7.42
C ASN A 45 18.73 -10.38 6.57
N ILE A 46 18.08 -11.55 6.54
CA ILE A 46 18.52 -12.70 5.75
C ILE A 46 18.33 -12.42 4.26
N LEU A 47 17.16 -11.90 3.86
CA LEU A 47 16.86 -11.54 2.47
C LEU A 47 17.83 -10.48 1.94
N LEU A 48 18.04 -9.40 2.70
CA LEU A 48 18.88 -8.27 2.29
C LEU A 48 20.37 -8.64 2.23
N THR A 49 20.82 -9.63 3.01
CA THR A 49 22.22 -10.11 2.97
C THR A 49 22.51 -11.11 1.85
N HIS A 50 21.48 -11.80 1.32
CA HIS A 50 21.64 -12.88 0.34
C HIS A 50 21.11 -12.55 -1.07
N ASP A 51 20.50 -11.39 -1.28
CA ASP A 51 20.07 -10.94 -2.61
C ASP A 51 21.23 -10.22 -3.36
N PRO A 52 21.79 -10.80 -4.44
CA PRO A 52 22.89 -10.20 -5.18
C PRO A 52 22.49 -9.07 -6.13
N ILE A 53 21.18 -8.87 -6.39
CA ILE A 53 20.67 -7.93 -7.41
C ILE A 53 20.47 -6.53 -6.84
N ALA A 54 20.34 -6.43 -5.53
CA ALA A 54 20.18 -5.17 -4.86
C ALA A 54 21.17 -5.11 -3.70
N ASP A 55 21.99 -4.06 -3.66
CA ASP A 55 23.01 -3.76 -2.65
C ASP A 55 22.40 -3.50 -1.24
N PHE A 56 21.26 -4.13 -0.97
CA PHE A 56 20.41 -4.13 0.20
C PHE A 56 21.17 -4.49 1.48
N GLY A 57 22.14 -5.39 1.40
CA GLY A 57 22.95 -5.79 2.55
C GLY A 57 23.93 -4.71 3.04
N ARG A 58 24.17 -3.66 2.23
CA ARG A 58 25.07 -2.54 2.58
C ARG A 58 24.37 -1.28 3.04
N ARG A 59 23.04 -1.20 2.88
CA ARG A 59 22.26 0.00 3.21
C ARG A 59 21.21 -0.30 4.26
N ALA A 60 20.81 0.73 5.00
CA ALA A 60 19.70 0.61 5.95
C ALA A 60 18.42 0.23 5.20
N SER A 61 17.60 -0.64 5.81
CA SER A 61 16.29 -1.02 5.26
C SER A 61 15.35 0.18 5.10
N PHE A 62 15.54 1.21 5.93
CA PHE A 62 14.83 2.47 5.83
C PHE A 62 15.79 3.66 5.73
N ALA A 63 15.58 4.53 4.75
CA ALA A 63 16.36 5.75 4.59
C ALA A 63 15.58 6.83 3.82
N LEU A 64 15.85 8.10 4.14
CA LEU A 64 15.21 9.25 3.49
C LEU A 64 15.57 9.37 2.00
N GLU A 65 16.75 8.89 1.60
CA GLU A 65 17.20 8.88 0.21
C GLU A 65 16.27 8.11 -0.72
N TYR A 66 15.59 7.06 -0.23
CA TYR A 66 14.69 6.26 -1.05
C TYR A 66 13.40 7.01 -1.43
N ALA A 67 12.99 8.02 -0.66
CA ALA A 67 11.78 8.78 -0.93
C ALA A 67 11.78 9.41 -2.33
N GLN A 68 12.95 9.89 -2.79
CA GLN A 68 13.11 10.54 -4.09
C GLN A 68 12.77 9.60 -5.25
N ARG A 69 13.14 8.32 -5.13
CA ARG A 69 12.83 7.26 -6.09
C ARG A 69 11.41 6.72 -5.89
N ASN A 70 11.07 6.39 -4.64
CA ASN A 70 9.87 5.62 -4.33
C ASN A 70 8.60 6.45 -4.49
N ILE A 71 8.56 7.73 -4.10
CA ILE A 71 7.34 8.55 -4.20
C ILE A 71 6.78 8.62 -5.64
N PRO A 72 7.55 9.08 -6.65
CA PRO A 72 7.02 9.13 -8.02
C PRO A 72 6.70 7.74 -8.56
N PHE A 73 7.45 6.73 -8.12
CA PHE A 73 7.25 5.35 -8.53
C PHE A 73 5.92 4.77 -8.02
N TYR A 74 5.69 4.78 -6.71
CA TYR A 74 4.44 4.27 -6.10
C TYR A 74 3.20 4.99 -6.61
N LEU A 75 3.30 6.30 -6.87
CA LEU A 75 2.15 7.10 -7.25
C LEU A 75 1.88 7.06 -8.76
N PHE A 76 2.91 7.20 -9.59
CA PHE A 76 2.77 7.56 -11.00
C PHE A 76 3.63 6.72 -11.96
N HIS A 77 4.22 5.61 -11.52
CA HIS A 77 4.90 4.70 -12.44
C HIS A 77 3.89 4.13 -13.46
N GLY A 78 4.05 4.48 -14.72
CA GLY A 78 3.18 4.02 -15.81
C GLY A 78 3.61 2.67 -16.36
N PRO A 79 2.88 2.15 -17.35
CA PRO A 79 3.26 0.92 -18.03
C PRO A 79 4.53 1.09 -18.88
N ALA A 80 5.32 0.03 -19.00
CA ALA A 80 6.50 -0.01 -19.85
C ALA A 80 6.11 0.07 -21.33
N ARG A 81 6.92 0.78 -22.13
CA ARG A 81 6.77 0.80 -23.58
C ARG A 81 7.41 -0.45 -24.19
N LEU A 82 6.70 -1.10 -25.11
CA LEU A 82 7.13 -2.30 -25.82
C LEU A 82 7.38 -1.97 -27.29
N ASP A 83 8.34 -2.66 -27.92
CA ASP A 83 8.68 -2.48 -29.34
C ASP A 83 7.61 -3.03 -30.29
N LYS A 84 6.76 -3.94 -29.80
CA LYS A 84 5.69 -4.60 -30.56
C LYS A 84 4.36 -4.47 -29.82
N PHE A 85 3.25 -4.64 -30.56
CA PHE A 85 1.90 -4.68 -29.99
C PHE A 85 1.86 -5.64 -28.77
N PRO A 86 1.29 -5.23 -27.61
CA PRO A 86 0.41 -4.07 -27.38
C PRO A 86 1.08 -2.70 -27.16
N TRP A 87 2.37 -2.52 -27.45
CA TRP A 87 3.19 -1.29 -27.29
C TRP A 87 3.30 -0.72 -25.87
N TYR A 88 2.39 -1.11 -24.99
CA TYR A 88 2.43 -0.86 -23.57
C TYR A 88 2.16 -2.16 -22.83
N GLY A 89 2.96 -2.42 -21.81
CA GLY A 89 2.86 -3.62 -21.01
C GLY A 89 3.08 -3.32 -19.53
N PRO A 90 2.57 -4.19 -18.66
CA PRO A 90 2.94 -4.19 -17.26
C PRO A 90 4.44 -4.37 -17.11
N GLU A 91 5.00 -3.66 -16.15
CA GLU A 91 6.42 -3.67 -15.84
C GLU A 91 6.67 -4.60 -14.64
N ILE A 92 7.79 -5.32 -14.60
CA ILE A 92 8.17 -6.16 -13.43
C ILE A 92 8.23 -5.34 -12.14
N TRP A 93 8.45 -4.04 -12.28
CA TRP A 93 8.54 -3.09 -11.18
C TRP A 93 7.16 -2.72 -10.62
N GLY A 94 6.08 -3.01 -11.34
CA GLY A 94 4.70 -2.79 -10.92
C GLY A 94 4.03 -1.64 -11.68
N LEU A 95 2.87 -1.22 -11.20
CA LEU A 95 2.11 -0.12 -11.79
C LEU A 95 1.66 0.85 -10.69
N GLY A 96 1.95 2.14 -10.87
CA GLY A 96 1.64 3.19 -9.92
C GLY A 96 0.18 3.18 -9.48
N ILE A 97 -0.07 3.50 -8.22
CA ILE A 97 -1.35 3.24 -7.57
C ILE A 97 -2.52 4.02 -8.20
N PHE A 98 -2.27 5.20 -8.79
CA PHE A 98 -3.33 5.94 -9.49
C PHE A 98 -3.72 5.32 -10.83
N TYR A 99 -2.86 4.51 -11.43
CA TYR A 99 -3.20 3.72 -12.62
C TYR A 99 -3.89 2.41 -12.22
N ALA A 100 -3.36 1.70 -11.23
CA ALA A 100 -3.94 0.44 -10.75
C ALA A 100 -5.30 0.66 -10.06
N THR A 101 -5.41 1.67 -9.20
CA THR A 101 -6.62 2.00 -8.43
C THR A 101 -7.04 3.46 -8.63
N PRO A 102 -7.54 3.85 -9.81
CA PRO A 102 -7.98 5.23 -10.08
C PRO A 102 -9.13 5.69 -9.16
N ALA A 103 -9.89 4.75 -8.58
CA ALA A 103 -10.89 5.03 -7.56
C ALA A 103 -10.34 5.74 -6.31
N LEU A 104 -9.02 5.71 -6.06
CA LEU A 104 -8.38 6.50 -5.00
C LEU A 104 -8.64 8.01 -5.12
N ILE A 105 -8.90 8.51 -6.33
CA ILE A 105 -9.29 9.92 -6.54
C ILE A 105 -10.55 10.27 -5.73
N LEU A 106 -11.46 9.32 -5.52
CA LEU A 106 -12.68 9.53 -4.74
C LEU A 106 -12.37 9.80 -3.26
N ALA A 107 -11.25 9.32 -2.73
CA ALA A 107 -10.85 9.62 -1.35
C ALA A 107 -10.69 11.13 -1.12
N ALA A 108 -10.22 11.87 -2.13
CA ALA A 108 -10.10 13.34 -2.07
C ALA A 108 -11.46 14.05 -1.93
N LEU A 109 -12.56 13.38 -2.32
CA LEU A 109 -13.93 13.90 -2.26
C LEU A 109 -14.63 13.63 -0.93
N ALA A 110 -13.97 12.96 0.03
CA ALA A 110 -14.52 12.73 1.35
C ALA A 110 -14.82 14.05 2.09
N ASP A 111 -15.77 14.03 3.02
CA ASP A 111 -16.07 15.21 3.86
C ASP A 111 -14.97 15.43 4.92
N TRP A 112 -13.97 16.24 4.58
CA TRP A 112 -12.80 16.50 5.43
C TRP A 112 -13.09 17.25 6.73
N ARG A 113 -14.34 17.68 6.96
CA ARG A 113 -14.77 18.22 8.26
C ARG A 113 -14.89 17.12 9.33
N LYS A 114 -15.02 15.85 8.91
CA LYS A 114 -15.13 14.71 9.83
C LYS A 114 -13.73 14.26 10.30
N PRO A 115 -13.47 14.23 11.63
CA PRO A 115 -12.18 13.77 12.16
C PRO A 115 -11.81 12.35 11.73
N LEU A 116 -12.81 11.47 11.59
CA LEU A 116 -12.59 10.09 11.15
C LEU A 116 -11.86 10.03 9.80
N HIS A 117 -12.23 10.89 8.84
CA HIS A 117 -11.59 10.91 7.53
C HIS A 117 -10.15 11.42 7.61
N GLN A 118 -9.90 12.42 8.46
CA GLN A 118 -8.55 12.95 8.70
C GLN A 118 -7.65 11.90 9.33
N VAL A 119 -8.15 11.20 10.36
CA VAL A 119 -7.42 10.10 11.03
C VAL A 119 -7.15 8.95 10.04
N ALA A 120 -8.14 8.57 9.23
CA ALA A 120 -7.95 7.54 8.21
C ALA A 120 -6.87 7.93 7.20
N LEU A 121 -6.86 9.19 6.73
CA LEU A 121 -5.80 9.68 5.84
C LEU A 121 -4.43 9.65 6.51
N ILE A 122 -4.33 10.11 7.76
CA ILE A 122 -3.08 10.07 8.52
C ILE A 122 -2.57 8.63 8.69
N CYS A 123 -3.46 7.68 9.01
CA CYS A 123 -3.10 6.26 9.11
C CYS A 123 -2.59 5.72 7.77
N ALA A 124 -3.28 6.00 6.66
CA ALA A 124 -2.87 5.55 5.34
C ALA A 124 -1.52 6.15 4.93
N LEU A 125 -1.32 7.46 5.16
CA LEU A 125 -0.07 8.16 4.88
C LEU A 125 1.08 7.71 5.80
N ALA A 126 0.81 7.34 7.05
CA ALA A 126 1.83 6.82 7.95
C ALA A 126 2.37 5.47 7.42
N VAL A 127 1.48 4.57 6.99
CA VAL A 127 1.86 3.28 6.41
C VAL A 127 2.57 3.47 5.07
N GLN A 128 1.99 4.23 4.13
CA GLN A 128 2.61 4.51 2.83
C GLN A 128 3.94 5.27 2.98
N GLY A 129 4.06 6.14 3.99
CA GLY A 129 5.27 6.88 4.32
C GLY A 129 6.43 5.95 4.66
N LEU A 130 6.18 4.87 5.41
CA LEU A 130 7.20 3.85 5.67
C LEU A 130 7.69 3.21 4.37
N TYR A 131 6.79 2.93 3.43
CA TYR A 131 7.15 2.37 2.12
C TYR A 131 7.90 3.34 1.20
N PHE A 132 7.66 4.64 1.31
CA PHE A 132 8.50 5.63 0.62
C PHE A 132 9.94 5.62 1.13
N LEU A 133 10.12 5.29 2.40
CA LEU A 133 11.42 5.20 3.03
C LEU A 133 12.00 3.79 2.98
N PHE A 134 11.33 2.82 2.37
CA PHE A 134 11.76 1.43 2.39
C PHE A 134 12.69 1.10 1.22
N VAL A 135 13.68 0.26 1.48
CA VAL A 135 14.68 -0.16 0.50
C VAL A 135 14.07 -0.93 -0.67
N GLY A 136 13.03 -1.73 -0.38
CA GLY A 136 12.27 -2.49 -1.35
C GLY A 136 11.23 -1.67 -2.09
N ASP A 137 11.03 -2.03 -3.36
CA ASP A 137 10.12 -1.40 -4.32
C ASP A 137 8.93 -2.32 -4.69
N GLY A 138 8.89 -3.55 -4.18
CA GLY A 138 7.75 -4.46 -4.36
C GLY A 138 7.66 -5.14 -5.74
N ARG A 139 8.81 -5.34 -6.42
CA ARG A 139 8.92 -5.97 -7.75
C ARG A 139 8.16 -7.30 -7.85
N THR A 140 8.00 -7.74 -9.09
CA THR A 140 7.43 -9.03 -9.54
C THR A 140 5.93 -9.18 -9.33
N GLN A 141 5.19 -8.07 -9.23
CA GLN A 141 3.73 -8.06 -9.01
C GLN A 141 3.04 -6.96 -9.83
N PHE A 142 1.77 -7.17 -10.21
CA PHE A 142 0.99 -6.19 -10.96
C PHE A 142 0.41 -5.20 -9.96
N GLY A 143 0.53 -3.91 -10.26
CA GLY A 143 0.25 -2.86 -9.28
C GLY A 143 1.38 -2.72 -8.25
N MET A 144 1.08 -2.13 -7.09
CA MET A 144 2.05 -1.89 -6.02
C MET A 144 1.73 -2.78 -4.83
N ARG A 145 2.51 -3.84 -4.58
CA ARG A 145 2.27 -4.80 -3.49
C ARG A 145 2.00 -4.15 -2.14
N TYR A 146 2.87 -3.21 -1.76
CA TYR A 146 2.80 -2.57 -0.45
C TYR A 146 1.61 -1.62 -0.30
N SER A 147 0.87 -1.36 -1.38
CA SER A 147 -0.38 -0.62 -1.27
C SER A 147 -1.48 -1.36 -0.52
N LEU A 148 -1.44 -2.70 -0.52
CA LEU A 148 -2.42 -3.55 0.15
C LEU A 148 -2.51 -3.27 1.66
N ASP A 149 -1.46 -2.72 2.26
CA ASP A 149 -1.42 -2.47 3.71
C ASP A 149 -2.17 -1.20 4.12
N TYR A 150 -2.28 -0.20 3.24
CA TYR A 150 -3.02 1.04 3.52
C TYR A 150 -4.34 1.14 2.74
N LEU A 151 -4.51 0.34 1.69
CA LEU A 151 -5.72 0.34 0.88
C LEU A 151 -7.01 0.09 1.69
N PRO A 152 -7.07 -0.82 2.70
CA PRO A 152 -8.28 -0.98 3.51
C PRO A 152 -8.73 0.31 4.19
N VAL A 153 -7.78 1.13 4.65
CA VAL A 153 -8.06 2.44 5.25
C VAL A 153 -8.46 3.46 4.18
N MET A 154 -7.82 3.43 3.01
CA MET A 154 -8.22 4.26 1.88
C MET A 154 -9.59 3.89 1.32
N MET A 155 -10.01 2.61 1.36
CA MET A 155 -11.34 2.17 0.95
C MET A 155 -12.44 2.84 1.77
N LEU A 156 -12.21 3.09 3.07
CA LEU A 156 -13.09 3.90 3.90
C LEU A 156 -13.26 5.30 3.32
N LEU A 157 -12.17 5.94 2.91
CA LEU A 157 -12.19 7.29 2.33
C LEU A 157 -12.81 7.31 0.94
N ILE A 158 -12.54 6.31 0.10
CA ILE A 158 -13.17 6.12 -1.21
C ILE A 158 -14.68 5.99 -1.04
N ALA A 159 -15.14 5.17 -0.09
CA ALA A 159 -16.55 5.01 0.23
C ALA A 159 -17.17 6.33 0.74
N ALA A 160 -16.47 7.04 1.63
CA ALA A 160 -16.92 8.33 2.14
C ALA A 160 -17.05 9.39 1.04
N GLY A 161 -16.08 9.47 0.13
CA GLY A 161 -16.13 10.38 -1.02
C GLY A 161 -17.22 10.00 -2.03
N THR A 162 -17.41 8.70 -2.27
CA THR A 162 -18.51 8.17 -3.10
C THR A 162 -19.88 8.55 -2.54
N ALA A 163 -20.06 8.40 -1.22
CA ALA A 163 -21.30 8.78 -0.54
C ALA A 163 -21.53 10.30 -0.55
N HIS A 164 -20.46 11.10 -0.49
CA HIS A 164 -20.56 12.55 -0.54
C HIS A 164 -20.85 13.08 -1.96
N ARG A 165 -20.34 12.41 -3.00
CA ARG A 165 -20.50 12.76 -4.41
C ARG A 165 -20.99 11.56 -5.21
N PHE A 166 -22.27 11.24 -5.04
CA PHE A 166 -22.93 10.20 -5.82
C PHE A 166 -23.08 10.62 -7.29
N GLY A 167 -22.90 9.68 -8.22
CA GLY A 167 -23.00 9.96 -9.65
C GLY A 167 -22.27 8.93 -10.52
N ARG A 168 -21.99 9.30 -11.78
CA ARG A 168 -21.28 8.42 -12.73
C ARG A 168 -19.79 8.30 -12.45
N LEU A 169 -19.18 9.29 -11.80
CA LEU A 169 -17.73 9.34 -11.57
C LEU A 169 -17.20 8.13 -10.76
N PRO A 170 -17.79 7.75 -9.61
CA PRO A 170 -17.37 6.55 -8.89
C PRO A 170 -17.41 5.28 -9.75
N ILE A 171 -18.50 5.11 -10.52
CA ILE A 171 -18.67 3.97 -11.41
C ILE A 171 -17.59 3.95 -12.49
N ILE A 172 -17.33 5.09 -13.14
CA ILE A 172 -16.31 5.22 -14.18
C ILE A 172 -14.92 4.87 -13.63
N LEU A 173 -14.55 5.41 -12.46
CA LEU A 173 -13.26 5.15 -11.83
C LEU A 173 -13.12 3.68 -11.40
N THR A 174 -14.17 3.07 -10.83
CA THR A 174 -14.13 1.65 -10.47
C THR A 174 -14.03 0.75 -11.71
N VAL A 175 -14.82 1.01 -12.75
CA VAL A 175 -14.76 0.27 -14.02
C VAL A 175 -13.39 0.46 -14.68
N ALA A 176 -12.82 1.66 -14.67
CA ALA A 176 -11.47 1.91 -15.19
C ALA A 176 -10.41 1.07 -14.46
N GLY A 177 -10.47 0.99 -13.13
CA GLY A 177 -9.57 0.12 -12.37
C GLY A 177 -9.70 -1.35 -12.77
N ILE A 178 -10.93 -1.86 -12.85
CA ILE A 178 -11.20 -3.25 -13.29
C ILE A 178 -10.60 -3.50 -14.68
N LEU A 179 -10.76 -2.56 -15.62
CA LEU A 179 -10.21 -2.70 -16.97
C LEU A 179 -8.68 -2.69 -16.97
N VAL A 180 -8.04 -1.90 -16.11
CA VAL A 180 -6.57 -1.90 -15.96
C VAL A 180 -6.08 -3.24 -15.41
N GLU A 181 -6.76 -3.79 -14.40
CA GLU A 181 -6.44 -5.12 -13.85
C GLU A 181 -6.59 -6.24 -14.89
N ILE A 182 -7.68 -6.22 -15.68
CA ILE A 182 -7.89 -7.19 -16.77
C ILE A 182 -6.81 -7.02 -17.84
N TRP A 183 -6.50 -5.79 -18.24
CA TRP A 183 -5.44 -5.50 -19.21
C TRP A 183 -4.09 -6.04 -18.72
N GLY A 184 -3.74 -5.79 -17.46
CA GLY A 184 -2.51 -6.29 -16.83
C GLY A 184 -2.41 -7.81 -16.85
N LEU A 185 -3.48 -8.49 -16.42
CA LEU A 185 -3.55 -9.94 -16.41
C LEU A 185 -3.39 -10.55 -17.81
N VAL A 186 -4.14 -10.02 -18.80
CA VAL A 186 -4.11 -10.52 -20.18
C VAL A 186 -2.75 -10.29 -20.82
N THR A 187 -2.13 -9.13 -20.59
CA THR A 187 -0.83 -8.80 -21.17
C THR A 187 0.31 -9.61 -20.57
N TRP A 188 0.35 -9.81 -19.25
CA TRP A 188 1.32 -10.72 -18.62
C TRP A 188 1.18 -12.15 -19.11
N HIS A 189 -0.04 -12.68 -19.17
CA HIS A 189 -0.28 -14.01 -19.71
C HIS A 189 0.20 -14.12 -21.16
N ALA A 190 -0.06 -13.11 -22.00
CA ALA A 190 0.42 -13.09 -23.39
C ALA A 190 1.96 -12.99 -23.51
N MET A 191 2.64 -12.48 -22.49
CA MET A 191 4.11 -12.41 -22.41
C MET A 191 4.76 -13.67 -21.84
N GLY A 192 3.97 -14.65 -21.37
CA GLY A 192 4.49 -15.91 -20.82
C GLY A 192 5.02 -15.78 -19.38
N TRP A 193 4.48 -14.83 -18.62
CA TRP A 193 4.69 -14.75 -17.16
C TRP A 193 3.82 -15.76 -16.40
#